data_AF-K1YIG3-F1
#
_entry.id   AF-K1YIG3-F1
#
_cell.length_a   1.000
_cell.length_b   1.000
_cell.length_c   1.000
_cell.angle_alpha   90.00
_cell.angle_beta   90.00
_cell.angle_gamma   90.00
#
_symmetry.space_group_name_H-M   'P 1'
#
loop_
_entity.id
_entity.type
_entity.pdbx_description
1 polymer ?
#
loop_
_entity_poly.entity_id
_entity_poly.type
_entity_poly.pdbx_seq_one_letter_code
_entity_poly.pdbx_strand_id
1 'polypeptide(L)'
;MEYKRRSPRSKKFLISFLKGLGAVALVILAVVATGLLVRSLLKKDMPVAQKAPIVVALAENEEPEDASSEISGKYYGLCEKNSVHSVADFRKTVQNDAVLSAHFAGFNWESAELGKQDKDVWTFVSYRKGEVIRRTSKPVRLPKGDGYISDGTRIVRT
;
A
#
# COMPACT_ATOMS: atom_id res chain seq x y z
N MET A 1 83.54 50.37 -5.64
CA MET A 1 83.85 49.43 -6.74
C MET A 1 82.60 49.19 -7.53
N GLU A 2 82.60 49.78 -8.71
CA GLU A 2 81.61 49.79 -9.76
C GLU A 2 81.89 48.62 -10.71
N TYR A 3 80.86 47.92 -11.18
CA TYR A 3 80.80 47.23 -12.49
C TYR A 3 79.52 46.37 -12.56
N LYS A 4 78.80 46.14 -13.66
CA LYS A 4 78.65 46.74 -15.00
C LYS A 4 77.58 45.90 -15.71
N ARG A 5 76.66 46.59 -16.39
CA ARG A 5 75.83 46.23 -17.57
C ARG A 5 75.80 44.76 -18.05
N ARG A 6 74.61 44.30 -18.49
CA ARG A 6 74.25 44.07 -19.93
C ARG A 6 72.83 43.47 -20.10
N SER A 7 71.91 44.30 -20.62
CA SER A 7 71.19 44.23 -21.90
C SER A 7 70.62 42.90 -22.49
N PRO A 8 69.62 42.99 -23.39
CA PRO A 8 68.47 42.07 -23.55
C PRO A 8 68.51 41.16 -24.80
N ARG A 9 67.69 40.09 -24.82
CA ARG A 9 67.20 39.24 -25.96
C ARG A 9 66.67 37.93 -25.35
N SER A 10 65.55 37.30 -25.69
CA SER A 10 64.75 37.16 -26.92
C SER A 10 63.25 37.00 -26.53
N LYS A 11 62.31 37.70 -27.15
CA LYS A 11 61.53 37.34 -28.34
C LYS A 11 60.88 35.94 -28.35
N LYS A 12 59.55 36.01 -28.24
CA LYS A 12 58.49 35.22 -28.92
C LYS A 12 58.21 33.82 -28.39
N PHE A 13 56.99 33.68 -27.87
CA PHE A 13 56.03 32.57 -27.91
C PHE A 13 55.13 32.84 -26.68
N LEU A 14 53.81 33.02 -26.72
CA LEU A 14 52.81 32.61 -27.67
C LEU A 14 51.56 33.46 -27.33
N ILE A 15 51.05 34.22 -28.28
CA ILE A 15 49.67 34.73 -28.22
C ILE A 15 48.75 33.53 -28.46
N SER A 16 47.57 33.53 -27.82
CA SER A 16 46.32 32.87 -28.26
C SER A 16 45.77 31.66 -27.47
N PHE A 17 45.56 31.75 -26.15
CA PHE A 17 44.70 30.75 -25.47
C PHE A 17 43.74 31.28 -24.40
N LEU A 18 43.41 32.59 -24.39
CA LEU A 18 42.49 33.17 -23.38
C LEU A 18 41.03 33.36 -23.82
N LYS A 19 40.57 32.80 -24.95
CA LYS A 19 39.18 32.96 -25.42
C LYS A 19 38.26 31.74 -25.21
N GLY A 20 38.79 30.60 -24.76
CA GLY A 20 38.02 29.35 -24.65
C GLY A 20 37.33 29.11 -23.30
N LEU A 21 37.91 29.57 -22.18
CA LEU A 21 37.37 29.26 -20.85
C LEU A 21 36.11 30.05 -20.47
N GLY A 22 35.91 31.25 -21.04
CA GLY A 22 34.76 32.09 -20.69
C GLY A 22 33.41 31.52 -21.16
N ALA A 23 33.39 30.84 -22.31
CA ALA A 23 32.15 30.34 -22.90
C ALA A 23 31.59 29.12 -22.14
N VAL A 24 32.45 28.21 -21.68
CA VAL A 24 32.02 27.01 -20.95
C VAL A 24 31.46 27.37 -19.57
N ALA A 25 32.09 28.32 -18.87
CA ALA A 25 31.60 28.80 -17.57
C ALA A 25 30.21 29.46 -17.68
N LEU A 26 29.96 30.21 -18.76
CA LEU A 26 28.67 30.85 -19.02
C LEU A 26 27.56 29.83 -19.31
N VAL A 27 27.85 28.77 -20.06
CA VAL A 27 26.87 27.71 -20.36
C VAL A 27 26.50 26.93 -19.09
N ILE A 28 27.48 26.61 -18.23
CA ILE A 28 27.21 25.93 -16.95
C ILE A 28 26.33 26.81 -16.05
N LEU A 29 26.62 28.11 -15.95
CA LEU A 29 25.80 29.05 -15.18
C LEU A 29 24.36 29.15 -15.71
N ALA A 30 24.17 29.16 -17.03
CA ALA A 30 22.83 29.20 -17.64
C ALA A 30 22.02 27.92 -17.37
N VAL A 31 22.66 26.75 -17.39
CA VAL A 31 22.00 25.45 -17.07
C VAL A 31 21.63 25.36 -15.59
N VAL A 32 22.48 25.87 -14.68
CA VAL A 32 22.18 25.89 -13.24
C VAL A 32 21.05 26.89 -12.94
N ALA A 33 21.05 28.07 -13.56
CA ALA A 33 19.99 29.07 -13.37
C ALA A 33 18.63 28.57 -13.90
N THR A 34 18.60 27.90 -15.06
CA THR A 34 17.36 27.32 -15.60
C THR A 34 16.87 26.13 -14.77
N GLY A 35 17.75 25.28 -14.28
CA GLY A 35 17.38 24.18 -13.37
C GLY A 35 16.80 24.64 -12.04
N LEU A 36 17.31 25.74 -11.47
CA LEU A 36 16.77 26.34 -10.24
C LEU A 36 15.40 27.00 -10.47
N LEU A 37 15.19 27.64 -11.63
CA LEU A 37 13.93 28.30 -11.96
C LEU A 37 12.77 27.29 -12.09
N VAL A 38 13.01 26.13 -12.72
CA VAL A 38 12.01 25.05 -12.87
C VAL A 38 11.62 24.44 -11.52
N ARG A 39 12.56 24.30 -10.59
CA ARG A 39 12.26 23.81 -9.23
C ARG A 39 11.42 24.79 -8.43
N SER A 40 11.55 26.10 -8.66
CA SER A 40 10.80 27.11 -7.92
C SER A 40 9.32 27.20 -8.36
N LEU A 41 9.02 26.93 -9.63
CA LEU A 41 7.64 27.00 -10.14
C LEU A 41 6.80 25.75 -9.86
N LEU A 42 7.43 24.65 -9.42
CA LEU A 42 6.76 23.41 -9.03
C LEU A 42 6.35 23.34 -7.54
N LYS A 43 6.69 24.35 -6.73
CA LYS A 43 6.11 24.52 -5.39
C LYS A 43 4.71 25.12 -5.53
N LYS A 44 3.79 24.28 -5.99
CA LYS A 44 2.35 24.51 -5.88
C LYS A 44 1.99 24.32 -4.41
N ASP A 45 1.70 25.42 -3.72
CA ASP A 45 1.19 25.39 -2.36
C ASP A 45 -0.09 24.53 -2.33
N MET A 46 0.05 23.32 -1.80
CA MET A 46 -1.11 22.51 -1.46
C MET A 46 -1.80 23.20 -0.29
N PRO A 47 -3.14 23.29 -0.29
CA PRO A 47 -3.86 23.79 0.87
C PRO A 47 -3.44 22.93 2.07
N VAL A 48 -2.89 23.59 3.08
CA VAL A 48 -2.63 23.00 4.39
C VAL A 48 -3.98 22.52 4.90
N ALA A 49 -4.24 21.23 4.71
CA ALA A 49 -5.34 20.53 5.33
C ALA A 49 -5.18 20.77 6.83
N GLN A 50 -6.08 21.58 7.39
CA GLN A 50 -6.16 21.81 8.82
C GLN A 50 -6.23 20.44 9.48
N LYS A 51 -5.15 20.10 10.19
CA LYS A 51 -5.09 18.93 11.05
C LYS A 51 -6.01 19.24 12.21
N ALA A 52 -7.30 18.96 12.02
CA ALA A 52 -8.23 18.81 13.13
C ALA A 52 -7.57 17.89 14.16
N PRO A 53 -7.71 18.14 15.47
CA PRO A 53 -7.25 17.20 16.47
C PRO A 53 -7.95 15.87 16.17
N ILE A 54 -7.17 14.93 15.63
CA ILE A 54 -7.55 13.54 15.53
C ILE A 54 -7.63 13.12 16.99
N VAL A 55 -8.81 13.24 17.57
CA VAL A 55 -9.21 12.39 18.69
C VAL A 55 -9.11 11.00 18.10
N VAL A 56 -7.94 10.38 18.27
CA VAL A 56 -7.78 8.95 18.12
C VAL A 56 -8.59 8.38 19.27
N ALA A 57 -9.91 8.32 19.07
CA ALA A 57 -10.73 7.36 19.77
C ALA A 57 -10.08 6.03 19.40
N LEU A 58 -9.29 5.51 20.33
CA LEU A 58 -8.76 4.17 20.29
C LEU A 58 -9.99 3.27 20.41
N ALA A 59 -10.73 3.13 19.31
CA ALA A 59 -11.80 2.17 19.20
C ALA A 59 -11.09 0.83 19.28
N GLU A 60 -11.04 0.30 20.49
CA GLU A 60 -10.58 -1.04 20.80
C GLU A 60 -11.25 -1.95 19.79
N ASN A 61 -10.44 -2.52 18.88
CA ASN A 61 -10.96 -3.41 17.86
C ASN A 61 -11.29 -4.70 18.60
N GLU A 62 -12.51 -4.79 19.13
CA GLU A 62 -13.08 -6.04 19.62
C GLU A 62 -13.03 -7.02 18.44
N GLU A 63 -12.14 -8.00 18.57
CA GLU A 63 -12.03 -9.15 17.68
C GLU A 63 -12.74 -10.32 18.36
N PRO A 64 -13.36 -11.22 17.59
CA PRO A 64 -14.05 -12.35 18.18
C PRO A 64 -13.02 -13.30 18.80
N GLU A 65 -13.26 -13.75 20.03
CA GLU A 65 -12.37 -14.72 20.71
C GLU A 65 -12.49 -16.12 20.09
N ASP A 66 -13.69 -16.49 19.66
CA ASP A 66 -13.97 -17.70 18.90
C ASP A 66 -14.87 -17.40 17.70
N ALA A 67 -14.92 -18.32 16.75
CA ALA A 67 -15.75 -18.10 15.58
C ALA A 67 -17.24 -18.29 15.87
N SER A 68 -17.63 -19.04 16.90
CA SER A 68 -19.03 -19.08 17.34
C SER A 68 -19.56 -17.76 17.88
N SER A 69 -18.67 -16.82 18.22
CA SER A 69 -18.99 -15.62 18.98
C SER A 69 -19.65 -14.53 18.15
N GLU A 70 -20.53 -13.81 18.83
CA GLU A 70 -21.13 -12.58 18.38
C GLU A 70 -20.46 -11.42 19.14
N ILE A 71 -19.97 -10.39 18.44
CA ILE A 71 -19.50 -9.16 19.11
C ILE A 71 -20.68 -8.20 19.13
N SER A 72 -21.11 -7.80 20.33
CA SER A 72 -22.31 -6.99 20.53
C SER A 72 -23.60 -7.64 19.96
N GLY A 73 -23.72 -8.97 20.02
CA GLY A 73 -24.90 -9.70 19.52
C GLY A 73 -25.01 -9.79 18.00
N LYS A 74 -23.93 -9.50 17.27
CA LYS A 74 -23.84 -9.64 15.81
C LYS A 74 -22.85 -10.75 15.46
N TYR A 75 -23.23 -11.68 14.60
CA TYR A 75 -22.35 -12.73 14.09
C TYR A 75 -21.19 -12.15 13.27
N TYR A 76 -19.97 -12.66 13.48
CA TYR A 76 -18.77 -12.27 12.73
C TYR A 76 -18.32 -13.40 11.80
N GLY A 77 -18.81 -13.33 10.57
CA GLY A 77 -18.35 -14.09 9.41
C GLY A 77 -18.39 -13.21 8.16
N LEU A 78 -17.91 -13.70 7.02
CA LEU A 78 -18.09 -13.00 5.75
C LEU A 78 -19.53 -13.13 5.24
N CYS A 79 -20.19 -14.24 5.56
CA CYS A 79 -21.60 -14.49 5.31
C CYS A 79 -22.41 -14.37 6.61
N GLU A 80 -23.72 -14.25 6.51
CA GLU A 80 -24.59 -14.36 7.68
C GLU A 80 -24.61 -15.81 8.18
N LYS A 81 -24.76 -15.99 9.50
CA LYS A 81 -24.78 -17.32 10.12
C LYS A 81 -25.90 -18.17 9.51
N ASN A 82 -25.57 -19.38 9.07
CA ASN A 82 -26.53 -20.31 8.45
C ASN A 82 -27.20 -19.78 7.16
N SER A 83 -26.63 -18.79 6.48
CA SER A 83 -27.22 -18.25 5.23
C SER A 83 -26.83 -19.04 3.98
N VAL A 84 -25.78 -19.86 4.08
CA VAL A 84 -25.21 -20.59 2.95
C VAL A 84 -25.44 -22.08 3.15
N HIS A 85 -26.36 -22.66 2.38
CA HIS A 85 -26.65 -24.09 2.39
C HIS A 85 -26.19 -24.80 1.11
N SER A 86 -25.83 -24.04 0.10
CA SER A 86 -25.36 -24.52 -1.19
C SER A 86 -24.35 -23.55 -1.81
N VAL A 87 -23.61 -24.02 -2.82
CA VAL A 87 -22.70 -23.17 -3.61
C VAL A 87 -23.47 -22.02 -4.28
N ALA A 88 -24.72 -22.28 -4.69
CA ALA A 88 -25.59 -21.27 -5.28
C ALA A 88 -25.95 -20.16 -4.27
N ASP A 89 -26.22 -20.51 -3.01
CA ASP A 89 -26.51 -19.53 -1.95
C ASP A 89 -25.28 -18.65 -1.67
N PHE A 90 -24.10 -19.26 -1.62
CA PHE A 90 -22.85 -18.51 -1.45
C PHE A 90 -22.61 -17.56 -2.62
N ARG A 91 -22.75 -18.06 -3.86
CA ARG A 91 -22.59 -17.24 -5.07
C ARG A 91 -23.58 -16.08 -5.08
N LYS A 92 -24.85 -16.33 -4.73
CA LYS A 92 -25.88 -15.28 -4.65
C LYS A 92 -25.52 -14.23 -3.58
N THR A 93 -25.08 -14.68 -2.41
CA THR A 93 -24.63 -13.79 -1.32
C THR A 93 -23.47 -12.90 -1.78
N VAL A 94 -22.48 -13.48 -2.45
CA VAL A 94 -21.31 -12.75 -2.97
C VAL A 94 -21.69 -11.78 -4.09
N GLN A 95 -22.61 -12.16 -4.98
CA GLN A 95 -23.05 -11.30 -6.10
C GLN A 95 -23.89 -10.11 -5.64
N ASN A 96 -24.64 -10.26 -4.55
CA ASN A 96 -25.50 -9.19 -4.02
C ASN A 96 -24.75 -8.19 -3.12
N ASP A 97 -23.47 -8.45 -2.83
CA ASP A 97 -22.66 -7.59 -1.97
C ASP A 97 -21.38 -7.14 -2.68
N ALA A 98 -21.24 -5.84 -2.92
CA ALA A 98 -20.10 -5.29 -3.66
C ALA A 98 -18.74 -5.57 -2.98
N VAL A 99 -18.69 -5.60 -1.65
CA VAL A 99 -17.46 -5.85 -0.89
C VAL A 99 -17.07 -7.32 -1.00
N LEU A 100 -18.04 -8.23 -0.85
CA LEU A 100 -17.79 -9.66 -1.03
C LEU A 100 -17.44 -9.98 -2.49
N SER A 101 -18.13 -9.38 -3.44
CA SER A 101 -17.86 -9.54 -4.88
C SER A 101 -16.41 -9.18 -5.21
N ALA A 102 -15.92 -8.04 -4.71
CA ALA A 102 -14.53 -7.64 -4.88
C ALA A 102 -13.55 -8.61 -4.17
N HIS A 103 -13.86 -9.05 -2.96
CA HIS A 103 -13.01 -9.96 -2.19
C HIS A 103 -12.88 -11.36 -2.83
N PHE A 104 -13.96 -11.84 -3.43
CA PHE A 104 -14.07 -13.17 -4.04
C PHE A 104 -13.97 -13.14 -5.57
N ALA A 105 -13.47 -12.05 -6.18
CA ALA A 105 -13.32 -11.93 -7.63
C ALA A 105 -12.47 -13.06 -8.27
N GLY A 106 -11.59 -13.70 -7.51
CA GLY A 106 -10.78 -14.85 -7.94
C GLY A 106 -11.21 -16.19 -7.36
N PHE A 107 -12.40 -16.30 -6.78
CA PHE A 107 -12.90 -17.56 -6.24
C PHE A 107 -13.28 -18.53 -7.37
N ASN A 108 -12.77 -19.76 -7.32
CA ASN A 108 -13.10 -20.76 -8.34
C ASN A 108 -14.44 -21.43 -8.04
N TRP A 109 -15.50 -20.93 -8.65
CA TRP A 109 -16.84 -21.44 -8.43
C TRP A 109 -17.11 -22.85 -8.97
N GLU A 110 -16.32 -23.31 -9.95
CA GLU A 110 -16.52 -24.64 -10.57
C GLU A 110 -15.99 -25.76 -9.67
N SER A 111 -14.97 -25.47 -8.87
CA SER A 111 -14.41 -26.37 -7.85
C SER A 111 -14.96 -26.11 -6.46
N ALA A 112 -16.03 -25.31 -6.34
CA ALA A 112 -16.57 -24.92 -5.05
C ALA A 112 -17.35 -26.07 -4.40
N GLU A 113 -16.98 -26.43 -3.18
CA GLU A 113 -17.58 -27.53 -2.43
C GLU A 113 -17.86 -27.11 -0.99
N LEU A 114 -19.02 -27.53 -0.47
CA LEU A 114 -19.33 -27.39 0.95
C LEU A 114 -18.74 -28.56 1.74
N GLY A 115 -18.28 -28.26 2.94
CA GLY A 115 -17.80 -29.25 3.88
C GLY A 115 -18.11 -28.85 5.32
N LYS A 116 -17.68 -29.73 6.23
CA LYS A 116 -17.71 -29.48 7.67
C LYS A 116 -16.34 -29.77 8.24
N GLN A 117 -15.97 -29.01 9.26
CA GLN A 117 -14.72 -29.24 9.96
C GLN A 117 -14.78 -30.60 10.67
N ASP A 118 -13.75 -31.42 10.48
CA ASP A 118 -13.61 -32.76 11.04
C ASP A 118 -13.13 -32.78 12.50
N LYS A 119 -12.44 -31.71 12.92
CA LYS A 119 -11.87 -31.50 14.25
C LYS A 119 -11.87 -30.02 14.62
N ASP A 120 -11.53 -29.69 15.86
CA ASP A 120 -11.33 -28.29 16.21
C ASP A 120 -10.09 -27.72 15.52
N VAL A 121 -10.19 -26.52 14.97
CA VAL A 121 -9.10 -25.84 14.26
C VAL A 121 -8.88 -24.44 14.81
N TRP A 122 -7.64 -24.11 15.15
CA TRP A 122 -7.25 -22.75 15.47
C TRP A 122 -6.70 -22.07 14.21
N THR A 123 -7.36 -21.01 13.75
CA THR A 123 -6.96 -20.32 12.53
C THR A 123 -7.30 -18.84 12.58
N PHE A 124 -6.71 -18.07 11.67
CA PHE A 124 -7.07 -16.68 11.48
C PHE A 124 -8.22 -16.59 10.49
N VAL A 125 -9.32 -15.99 10.90
CA VAL A 125 -10.51 -15.86 10.07
C VAL A 125 -10.64 -14.46 9.51
N SER A 126 -11.24 -14.36 8.32
CA SER A 126 -11.63 -13.08 7.75
C SER A 126 -13.04 -12.73 8.23
N TYR A 127 -13.26 -11.48 8.56
CA TYR A 127 -14.54 -10.96 9.04
C TYR A 127 -14.83 -9.60 8.44
N ARG A 128 -16.12 -9.24 8.36
CA ARG A 128 -16.56 -7.96 7.85
C ARG A 128 -16.76 -6.95 8.97
N LYS A 129 -16.22 -5.75 8.79
CA LYS A 129 -16.47 -4.57 9.65
C LYS A 129 -16.87 -3.40 8.77
N GLY A 130 -18.18 -3.20 8.61
CA GLY A 130 -18.74 -2.22 7.67
C GLY A 130 -18.40 -2.59 6.22
N GLU A 131 -17.71 -1.69 5.52
CA GLU A 131 -17.32 -1.88 4.12
C GLU A 131 -15.93 -2.51 3.95
N VAL A 132 -15.29 -2.92 5.06
CA VAL A 132 -13.93 -3.47 5.05
C VAL A 132 -13.96 -4.91 5.52
N ILE A 133 -13.24 -5.78 4.80
CA ILE A 133 -12.91 -7.13 5.26
C ILE A 133 -11.56 -7.08 5.94
N ARG A 134 -11.51 -7.58 7.18
CA ARG A 134 -10.31 -7.69 8.00
C ARG A 134 -10.04 -9.15 8.31
N ARG A 135 -8.83 -9.43 8.77
CA ARG A 135 -8.43 -10.72 9.31
C ARG A 135 -8.19 -10.56 10.81
N THR A 136 -8.55 -11.56 11.60
CA THR A 136 -8.25 -11.54 13.03
C THR A 136 -6.74 -11.44 13.26
N SER A 137 -6.34 -10.70 14.30
CA SER A 137 -4.95 -10.58 14.75
C SER A 137 -4.49 -11.79 15.55
N LYS A 138 -5.43 -12.52 16.16
CA LYS A 138 -5.20 -13.76 16.91
C LYS A 138 -5.92 -14.94 16.23
N PRO A 139 -5.39 -16.17 16.35
CA PRO A 139 -6.11 -17.35 15.94
C PRO A 139 -7.38 -17.51 16.79
N VAL A 140 -8.49 -17.83 16.14
CA VAL A 140 -9.76 -18.17 16.77
C VAL A 140 -10.03 -19.66 16.61
N ARG A 141 -10.79 -20.23 17.54
CA ARG A 141 -11.22 -21.63 17.45
C ARG A 141 -12.42 -21.76 16.52
N LEU A 142 -12.27 -22.60 15.49
CA LEU A 142 -13.35 -23.20 14.72
C LEU A 142 -13.69 -24.55 15.35
N PRO A 143 -14.93 -24.76 15.85
CA PRO A 143 -15.31 -26.03 16.42
C PRO A 143 -15.46 -27.11 15.34
N LYS A 144 -15.28 -28.37 15.73
CA LYS A 144 -15.67 -29.52 14.92
C LYS A 144 -17.15 -29.39 14.49
N GLY A 145 -17.41 -29.67 13.21
CA GLY A 145 -18.74 -29.62 12.61
C GLY A 145 -19.13 -28.26 12.03
N ASP A 146 -18.30 -27.23 12.23
CA ASP A 146 -18.48 -25.90 11.65
C ASP A 146 -18.43 -25.96 10.11
N GLY A 147 -19.35 -25.25 9.46
CA GLY A 147 -19.54 -25.31 8.02
C GLY A 147 -18.50 -24.47 7.27
N TYR A 148 -18.07 -24.95 6.11
CA TYR A 148 -17.28 -24.16 5.19
C TYR A 148 -17.64 -24.41 3.74
N ILE A 149 -17.24 -23.48 2.89
CA ILE A 149 -17.15 -23.65 1.44
C ILE A 149 -15.70 -23.42 1.00
N SER A 150 -15.21 -24.28 0.12
CA SER A 150 -13.83 -24.23 -0.39
C SER A 150 -13.83 -24.25 -1.91
N ASP A 151 -12.99 -23.46 -2.55
CA ASP A 151 -12.70 -23.58 -3.99
C ASP A 151 -11.43 -24.42 -4.29
N GLY A 152 -10.88 -25.07 -3.27
CA GLY A 152 -9.61 -25.80 -3.31
C GLY A 152 -8.38 -24.94 -2.98
N THR A 153 -8.50 -23.62 -2.99
CA THR A 153 -7.42 -22.67 -2.62
C THR A 153 -7.79 -21.85 -1.38
N ARG A 154 -9.03 -21.41 -1.29
CA ARG A 154 -9.59 -20.56 -0.24
C ARG A 154 -10.70 -21.31 0.47
N ILE A 155 -10.74 -21.19 1.79
CA ILE A 155 -11.80 -21.74 2.64
C ILE A 155 -12.53 -20.57 3.28
N VAL A 156 -13.86 -20.58 3.17
CA VAL A 156 -14.76 -19.57 3.74
C VAL A 156 -15.71 -20.27 4.68
N ARG A 157 -15.87 -19.72 5.87
CA ARG A 157 -16.82 -20.23 6.86
C ARG A 157 -18.25 -19.82 6.49
N THR A 158 -19.19 -20.75 6.64
CA THR A 158 -20.61 -20.62 6.23
C THR A 158 -21.58 -20.89 7.36
#